data_AF-A0AAF3EJE2-F1
#
_entry.id   AF-A0AAF3EJE2-F1
#
_cell.length_a   1.000
_cell.length_b   1.000
_cell.length_c   1.000
_cell.angle_alpha   90.00
_cell.angle_beta   90.00
_cell.angle_gamma   90.00
#
_symmetry.space_group_name_H-M   'P 1'
#
loop_
_entity.id
_entity.type
_entity.pdbx_description
1 polymer ?
#
loop_
_entity_poly.entity_id
_entity_poly.type
_entity_poly.pdbx_seq_one_letter_code
_entity_poly.pdbx_strand_id
1 'polypeptide(L)'
;MIISSLLFIFISSTRSFPTETSNQIEIPEQVPTINGTVYTISSFSPKTFVRTDEFLLNYTSCAQFHFKLTEKRVRLRGYTCLLTEGGFCTLDKFYYPRDKEGCYALRPWKAHPERFAFYFVLERRQRKYGAAKAHRARKIRRSGRVSAEPIGELILDGIMPCSETCTKGQSRPTNDRNTLN
;
A
#
# COMPACT_ATOMS: atom_id res chain seq x y z
N MET A 1 20.68 63.05 48.58
CA MET A 1 19.59 62.16 48.12
C MET A 1 20.23 60.97 47.44
N ILE A 2 20.01 59.78 48.00
CA ILE A 2 20.61 58.50 47.60
C ILE A 2 19.75 57.93 46.46
N ILE A 3 20.33 57.63 45.29
CA ILE A 3 19.63 56.89 44.24
C ILE A 3 20.17 55.46 44.22
N SER A 4 19.31 54.58 44.73
CA SER A 4 19.48 53.14 44.84
C SER A 4 19.44 52.46 43.48
N SER A 5 20.35 51.51 43.32
CA SER A 5 20.45 50.48 42.29
C SER A 5 19.13 49.75 42.01
N LEU A 6 18.94 49.29 40.77
CA LEU A 6 18.27 48.02 40.45
C LEU A 6 18.75 47.52 39.07
N LEU A 7 19.53 46.44 39.10
CA LEU A 7 20.06 45.71 37.95
C LEU A 7 19.10 44.53 37.66
N PHE A 8 18.42 44.53 36.52
CA PHE A 8 17.57 43.40 36.10
C PHE A 8 18.39 42.41 35.26
N ILE A 9 18.61 41.21 35.80
CA ILE A 9 19.23 40.08 35.09
C ILE A 9 18.11 39.29 34.41
N PHE A 10 18.05 39.33 33.08
CA PHE A 10 17.18 38.45 32.28
C PHE A 10 17.89 37.11 32.03
N ILE A 11 17.41 36.05 32.68
CA ILE A 11 17.85 34.67 32.45
C ILE A 11 17.00 34.10 31.30
N SER A 12 17.58 33.97 30.11
CA SER A 12 16.94 33.32 28.96
C SER A 12 16.93 31.80 29.15
N SER A 13 15.79 31.24 29.56
CA SER A 13 15.57 29.79 29.54
C SER A 13 15.32 29.31 28.11
N THR A 14 16.27 28.57 27.53
CA THR A 14 16.06 27.86 26.25
C THR A 14 15.11 26.69 26.47
N ARG A 15 13.84 26.82 26.05
CA ARG A 15 12.92 25.68 25.93
C ARG A 15 13.27 24.88 24.67
N SER A 16 13.77 23.67 24.85
CA SER A 16 13.85 22.65 23.81
C SER A 16 12.44 22.09 23.55
N PHE A 17 11.92 22.30 22.35
CA PHE A 17 10.68 21.67 21.91
C PHE A 17 10.94 20.18 21.58
N PRO A 18 10.09 19.25 22.04
CA PRO A 18 10.15 17.87 21.60
C PRO A 18 9.66 17.76 20.17
N THR A 19 10.43 17.07 19.33
CA THR A 19 10.04 16.64 17.98
C THR A 19 8.93 15.61 18.11
N GLU A 20 7.69 16.08 18.00
CA GLU A 20 6.53 15.23 17.87
C GLU A 20 6.62 14.48 16.53
N THR A 21 6.85 13.17 16.61
CA THR A 21 6.76 12.25 15.48
C THR A 21 5.34 12.28 14.95
N SER A 22 5.12 13.09 13.92
CA SER A 22 3.91 13.07 13.10
C SER A 22 3.75 11.68 12.50
N ASN A 23 2.90 10.86 13.13
CA ASN A 23 2.26 9.73 12.48
C ASN A 23 1.34 10.32 11.40
N GLN A 24 1.89 10.56 10.20
CA GLN A 24 1.09 10.78 9.01
C GLN A 24 0.28 9.51 8.77
N ILE A 25 -0.98 9.56 9.19
CA ILE A 25 -2.01 8.65 8.73
C ILE A 25 -2.24 9.07 7.27
N GLU A 26 -1.61 8.36 6.33
CA GLU A 26 -1.94 8.47 4.90
C GLU A 26 -3.42 8.08 4.75
N ILE A 27 -4.29 9.09 4.69
CA ILE A 27 -5.69 8.94 4.34
C ILE A 27 -5.70 8.55 2.87
N PRO A 28 -6.20 7.35 2.50
CA PRO A 28 -6.20 6.96 1.10
C PRO A 28 -7.12 7.89 0.33
N GLU A 29 -6.59 8.44 -0.77
CA GLU A 29 -7.29 9.26 -1.74
C GLU A 29 -8.55 8.51 -2.22
N GLN A 30 -9.73 9.07 -1.97
CA GLN A 30 -11.00 8.51 -2.43
C GLN A 30 -11.13 8.86 -3.92
N VAL A 31 -10.79 7.91 -4.79
CA VAL A 31 -10.79 8.12 -6.25
C VAL A 31 -12.15 7.68 -6.83
N PRO A 32 -12.96 8.60 -7.40
CA PRO A 32 -14.35 8.33 -7.80
C PRO A 32 -14.54 7.46 -9.06
N THR A 33 -13.47 6.98 -9.70
CA THR A 33 -13.55 6.23 -10.95
C THR A 33 -12.44 5.18 -11.02
N ILE A 34 -12.81 3.91 -10.81
CA ILE A 34 -11.87 2.77 -10.80
C ILE A 34 -11.30 2.50 -12.20
N ASN A 35 -11.93 2.97 -13.27
CA ASN A 35 -11.60 2.51 -14.62
C ASN A 35 -10.32 3.17 -15.17
N GLY A 36 -9.24 2.39 -15.20
CA GLY A 36 -7.97 2.75 -15.84
C GLY A 36 -7.00 3.54 -14.96
N THR A 37 -7.24 3.62 -13.65
CA THR A 37 -6.33 4.35 -12.76
C THR A 37 -5.07 3.53 -12.50
N VAL A 38 -3.90 4.14 -12.74
CA VAL A 38 -2.58 3.51 -12.61
C VAL A 38 -1.86 4.01 -11.36
N TYR A 39 -1.40 3.08 -10.55
CA TYR A 39 -0.62 3.31 -9.34
C TYR A 39 0.75 2.65 -9.46
N THR A 40 1.81 3.39 -9.24
CA THR A 40 3.18 2.89 -9.35
C THR A 40 3.96 3.06 -8.05
N ILE A 41 4.93 2.18 -7.83
CA ILE A 41 5.94 2.33 -6.79
C ILE A 41 7.33 2.26 -7.41
N SER A 42 8.29 2.94 -6.79
CA SER A 42 9.70 2.97 -7.21
C SER A 42 10.62 2.72 -6.03
N SER A 43 11.95 2.74 -6.25
CA SER A 43 12.88 2.72 -5.11
C SER A 43 12.77 3.98 -4.25
N PHE A 44 12.35 5.10 -4.85
CA PHE A 44 12.16 6.40 -4.20
C PHE A 44 10.85 6.48 -3.42
N SER A 45 9.73 6.03 -4.02
CA SER A 45 8.43 5.88 -3.36
C SER A 45 8.07 4.40 -3.26
N PRO A 46 8.49 3.70 -2.18
CA PRO A 46 8.47 2.25 -2.12
C PRO A 46 7.11 1.65 -1.73
N LYS A 47 6.08 2.47 -1.55
CA LYS A 47 4.80 2.03 -1.03
C LYS A 47 3.68 2.94 -1.52
N THR A 48 2.55 2.34 -1.86
CA THR A 48 1.30 3.05 -2.08
C THR A 48 0.14 2.25 -1.48
N PHE A 49 -0.88 2.98 -1.05
CA PHE A 49 -2.13 2.44 -0.51
C PHE A 49 -3.28 3.03 -1.30
N VAL A 50 -4.16 2.15 -1.78
CA VAL A 50 -5.32 2.55 -2.57
C VAL A 50 -6.55 2.00 -1.87
N ARG A 51 -7.54 2.87 -1.67
CA ARG A 51 -8.88 2.48 -1.25
C ARG A 51 -9.83 2.85 -2.37
N THR A 52 -10.66 1.90 -2.78
CA THR A 52 -11.74 2.19 -3.73
C THR A 52 -12.97 2.76 -3.02
N ASP A 53 -13.91 3.27 -3.80
CA ASP A 53 -15.24 3.58 -3.31
C ASP A 53 -15.98 2.36 -2.77
N GLU A 54 -17.16 2.63 -2.23
CA GLU A 54 -18.09 1.62 -1.76
C GLU A 54 -18.99 1.17 -2.91
N PHE A 55 -19.11 -0.14 -3.10
CA PHE A 55 -19.92 -0.74 -4.14
C PHE A 55 -20.97 -1.66 -3.53
N LEU A 56 -22.18 -1.60 -4.07
CA LEU A 56 -23.22 -2.56 -3.75
C LEU A 56 -23.07 -3.77 -4.68
N LEU A 57 -22.42 -4.84 -4.20
CA LEU A 57 -22.03 -6.00 -5.01
C LEU A 57 -22.51 -7.31 -4.42
N ASN A 58 -22.70 -8.30 -5.28
CA ASN A 58 -22.90 -9.69 -4.91
C ASN A 58 -21.76 -10.57 -5.48
N TYR A 59 -21.82 -11.87 -5.25
CA TYR A 59 -20.85 -12.84 -5.74
C TYR A 59 -20.76 -12.96 -7.28
N THR A 60 -21.62 -12.29 -8.06
CA THR A 60 -21.56 -12.32 -9.54
C THR A 60 -20.77 -11.15 -10.12
N SER A 61 -20.47 -10.13 -9.33
CA SER A 61 -19.66 -8.97 -9.71
C SER A 61 -18.26 -9.07 -9.09
N CYS A 62 -17.24 -8.74 -9.87
CA CYS A 62 -15.84 -8.86 -9.48
C CYS A 62 -15.10 -7.55 -9.73
N ALA A 63 -14.17 -7.18 -8.86
CA ALA A 63 -13.27 -6.05 -9.05
C ALA A 63 -12.00 -6.52 -9.77
N GLN A 64 -11.84 -6.14 -11.04
CA GLN A 64 -10.70 -6.53 -11.85
C GLN A 64 -9.57 -5.50 -11.75
N PHE A 65 -8.35 -6.01 -11.76
CA PHE A 65 -7.13 -5.21 -11.83
C PHE A 65 -6.02 -5.96 -12.56
N HIS A 66 -5.13 -5.20 -13.18
CA HIS A 66 -3.86 -5.66 -13.70
C HIS A 66 -2.72 -5.21 -12.78
N PHE A 67 -1.63 -5.96 -12.78
CA PHE A 67 -0.45 -5.58 -12.01
C PHE A 67 0.82 -6.06 -12.68
N LYS A 68 1.92 -5.34 -12.44
CA LYS A 68 3.26 -5.69 -12.89
C LYS A 68 4.23 -5.56 -11.74
N LEU A 69 4.89 -6.65 -11.35
CA LEU A 69 5.88 -6.63 -10.26
C LEU A 69 7.24 -7.01 -10.87
N THR A 70 8.18 -6.07 -10.96
CA THR A 70 9.46 -6.30 -11.66
C THR A 70 10.60 -6.71 -10.72
N GLU A 71 10.46 -6.46 -9.41
CA GLU A 71 11.46 -6.83 -8.40
C GLU A 71 11.00 -7.93 -7.43
N LYS A 72 11.94 -8.79 -7.02
CA LYS A 72 11.77 -9.91 -6.05
C LYS A 72 11.13 -9.57 -4.70
N ARG A 73 11.09 -8.30 -4.31
CA ARG A 73 10.62 -7.86 -2.98
C ARG A 73 9.41 -6.94 -3.05
N VAL A 74 8.86 -6.76 -4.23
CA VAL A 74 7.62 -6.05 -4.43
C VAL A 74 6.48 -7.03 -4.20
N ARG A 75 5.45 -6.55 -3.49
CA ARG A 75 4.28 -7.33 -3.09
C ARG A 75 3.06 -6.49 -3.36
N LEU A 76 2.02 -7.15 -3.87
CA LEU A 76 0.70 -6.58 -3.95
C LEU A 76 -0.22 -7.37 -3.03
N ARG A 77 -1.03 -6.65 -2.26
CA ARG A 77 -2.07 -7.22 -1.41
C ARG A 77 -3.40 -6.60 -1.81
N GLY A 78 -4.37 -7.42 -2.18
CA GLY A 78 -5.74 -7.01 -2.40
C GLY A 78 -6.57 -7.41 -1.19
N TYR A 79 -7.36 -6.50 -0.66
CA TYR A 79 -8.32 -6.76 0.39
C TYR A 79 -9.71 -6.53 -0.15
N THR A 80 -10.61 -7.47 0.09
CA THR A 80 -12.05 -7.30 -0.15
C THR A 80 -12.71 -7.16 1.20
N CYS A 81 -13.32 -6.02 1.50
CA CYS A 81 -13.89 -5.70 2.80
C CYS A 81 -15.39 -5.53 2.71
N LEU A 82 -16.12 -6.29 3.51
CA LEU A 82 -17.54 -6.08 3.75
C LEU A 82 -17.73 -4.91 4.72
N LEU A 83 -18.53 -3.92 4.36
CA LEU A 83 -18.71 -2.66 5.11
C LEU A 83 -19.93 -2.63 6.02
N THR A 84 -20.75 -3.68 6.01
CA THR A 84 -21.86 -3.81 6.96
C THR A 84 -21.35 -4.00 8.39
N GLU A 85 -22.24 -3.76 9.36
CA GLU A 85 -21.91 -3.95 10.77
C GLU A 85 -21.42 -5.39 11.04
N GLY A 86 -20.28 -5.51 11.72
CA GLY A 86 -19.61 -6.81 11.92
C GLY A 86 -18.94 -7.38 10.66
N GLY A 87 -18.84 -6.60 9.58
CA GLY A 87 -18.12 -6.96 8.37
C GLY A 87 -16.63 -7.19 8.60
N PHE A 88 -16.01 -7.96 7.71
CA PHE A 88 -14.57 -8.27 7.77
C PHE A 88 -13.94 -8.19 6.39
N CYS A 89 -12.60 -8.16 6.37
CA CYS A 89 -11.82 -8.16 5.14
C CYS A 89 -11.16 -9.52 4.89
N THR A 90 -11.22 -10.01 3.66
CA THR A 90 -10.38 -11.10 3.17
C THR A 90 -9.15 -10.54 2.47
N LEU A 91 -8.07 -11.33 2.40
CA LEU A 91 -6.78 -10.88 1.87
C LEU A 91 -6.24 -11.84 0.81
N ASP A 92 -6.03 -11.31 -0.39
CA ASP A 92 -5.33 -11.94 -1.49
C ASP A 92 -3.90 -11.41 -1.61
N LYS A 93 -2.93 -12.31 -1.70
CA LYS A 93 -1.50 -11.97 -1.70
C LYS A 93 -0.88 -12.34 -3.03
N PHE A 94 -0.33 -11.33 -3.70
CA PHE A 94 0.36 -11.47 -4.97
C PHE A 94 1.85 -11.22 -4.77
N TYR A 95 2.64 -12.17 -5.27
CA TYR A 95 4.09 -12.13 -5.17
C TYR A 95 4.70 -12.22 -6.55
N TYR A 96 5.87 -11.62 -6.66
CA TYR A 96 6.78 -11.80 -7.78
C TYR A 96 7.01 -13.29 -8.14
N PRO A 97 6.86 -13.61 -9.43
CA PRO A 97 7.99 -14.14 -10.19
C PRO A 97 8.41 -13.19 -11.34
N ARG A 98 9.58 -13.46 -11.95
CA ARG A 98 10.24 -12.61 -12.95
C ARG A 98 9.31 -12.24 -14.11
N ASP A 99 9.13 -10.93 -14.30
CA ASP A 99 8.61 -10.31 -15.52
C ASP A 99 7.20 -10.76 -15.93
N LYS A 100 6.31 -10.98 -14.95
CA LYS A 100 4.91 -11.32 -15.24
C LYS A 100 3.99 -10.16 -14.87
N GLU A 101 3.44 -9.55 -15.90
CA GLU A 101 2.15 -8.88 -15.80
C GLU A 101 1.09 -9.93 -15.42
N GLY A 102 0.19 -9.56 -14.53
CA GLY A 102 -0.88 -10.42 -14.06
C GLY A 102 -2.21 -9.70 -14.14
N CYS A 103 -3.26 -10.46 -14.45
CA CYS A 103 -4.65 -10.01 -14.40
C CYS A 103 -5.35 -10.83 -13.30
N TYR A 104 -6.01 -10.16 -12.36
CA TYR A 104 -6.77 -10.82 -11.31
C TYR A 104 -8.07 -10.08 -11.01
N ALA A 105 -9.00 -10.80 -10.38
CA ALA A 105 -10.29 -10.26 -10.00
C ALA A 105 -10.65 -10.65 -8.57
N LEU A 106 -10.90 -9.66 -7.72
CA LEU A 106 -11.39 -9.88 -6.36
C LEU A 106 -12.90 -10.13 -6.39
N ARG A 107 -13.32 -11.23 -5.77
CA ARG A 107 -14.72 -11.68 -5.77
C ARG A 107 -15.34 -11.56 -4.38
N PRO A 108 -16.40 -10.76 -4.20
CA PRO A 108 -17.23 -10.78 -3.00
C PRO A 108 -17.84 -12.16 -2.73
N TRP A 109 -18.04 -12.52 -1.47
CA TRP A 109 -18.52 -13.85 -1.06
C TRP A 109 -20.00 -13.89 -0.64
N LYS A 110 -20.73 -12.78 -0.78
CA LYS A 110 -22.15 -12.69 -0.40
C LYS A 110 -23.05 -12.98 -1.59
N ALA A 111 -24.08 -13.81 -1.37
CA ALA A 111 -25.06 -14.14 -2.39
C ALA A 111 -25.95 -12.93 -2.75
N HIS A 112 -26.37 -12.17 -1.73
CA HIS A 112 -27.14 -10.95 -1.89
C HIS A 112 -26.24 -9.72 -2.06
N PRO A 113 -26.74 -8.64 -2.72
CA PRO A 113 -25.99 -7.39 -2.83
C PRO A 113 -25.73 -6.78 -1.45
N GLU A 114 -24.45 -6.50 -1.18
CA GLU A 114 -23.95 -5.94 0.07
C GLU A 114 -22.91 -4.86 -0.21
N ARG A 115 -22.62 -4.00 0.77
CA ARG A 115 -21.63 -2.93 0.61
C ARG A 115 -20.22 -3.49 0.77
N PHE A 116 -19.42 -3.40 -0.28
CA PHE A 116 -18.02 -3.79 -0.29
C PHE A 116 -17.12 -2.61 -0.66
N ALA A 117 -15.92 -2.55 -0.10
CA ALA A 117 -14.82 -1.76 -0.63
C ALA A 117 -13.58 -2.61 -0.81
N PHE A 118 -12.73 -2.23 -1.75
CA PHE A 118 -11.48 -2.90 -2.05
C PHE A 118 -10.32 -2.02 -1.62
N TYR A 119 -9.30 -2.65 -1.04
CA TYR A 119 -8.08 -1.97 -0.63
C TYR A 119 -6.89 -2.66 -1.26
N PHE A 120 -5.97 -1.88 -1.80
CA PHE A 120 -4.76 -2.40 -2.41
C PHE A 120 -3.53 -1.81 -1.71
N VAL A 121 -2.57 -2.68 -1.41
CA VAL A 121 -1.28 -2.29 -0.86
C VAL A 121 -0.20 -2.83 -1.77
N LEU A 122 0.44 -1.92 -2.50
CA LEU A 122 1.59 -2.21 -3.33
C LEU A 122 2.84 -1.68 -2.61
N GLU A 123 3.71 -2.58 -2.18
CA GLU A 123 4.86 -2.22 -1.35
C GLU A 123 6.14 -2.99 -1.71
N ARG A 124 7.28 -2.32 -1.57
CA ARG A 124 8.61 -2.95 -1.59
C ARG A 124 9.01 -3.33 -0.17
N ARG A 125 9.11 -4.62 0.11
CA ARG A 125 9.58 -5.13 1.41
C ARG A 125 11.04 -4.73 1.64
N GLN A 126 11.29 -4.04 2.75
CA GLN A 126 12.64 -3.70 3.17
C GLN A 126 13.51 -4.95 3.37
N ARG A 127 14.80 -4.84 3.05
CA ARG A 127 15.75 -5.91 3.36
C ARG A 127 16.05 -5.89 4.86
N LYS A 128 15.83 -7.03 5.53
CA LYS A 128 16.46 -7.27 6.83
C LYS A 128 17.95 -7.46 6.59
N TYR A 129 18.74 -6.46 6.96
CA TYR A 129 20.20 -6.54 6.96
C TYR A 129 20.68 -6.65 8.41
N GLY A 130 21.80 -7.34 8.64
CA GLY A 130 22.53 -7.19 9.90
C GLY A 130 22.99 -5.74 10.10
N ALA A 131 23.26 -5.34 11.35
CA ALA A 131 23.49 -3.94 11.75
C ALA A 131 24.51 -3.19 10.86
N ALA A 132 25.67 -3.79 10.58
CA ALA A 132 26.72 -3.17 9.75
C ALA A 132 26.26 -2.89 8.31
N LYS A 133 25.52 -3.84 7.70
CA LYS A 133 25.02 -3.71 6.32
C LYS A 133 23.80 -2.77 6.25
N ALA A 134 23.01 -2.69 7.33
CA ALA A 134 21.94 -1.70 7.46
C ALA A 134 22.49 -0.27 7.50
N HIS A 135 23.58 -0.03 8.23
CA HIS A 135 24.24 1.29 8.29
C HIS A 135 24.74 1.72 6.90
N ARG A 136 25.42 0.83 6.18
CA ARG A 136 25.88 1.10 4.79
C ARG A 136 24.71 1.39 3.85
N ALA A 137 23.63 0.63 3.92
CA ALA A 137 22.45 0.85 3.08
C ALA A 137 21.76 2.20 3.36
N ARG A 138 21.71 2.64 4.63
CA ARG A 138 21.20 3.97 5.00
C ARG A 138 22.08 5.09 4.46
N LYS A 139 23.42 4.93 4.53
CA LYS A 139 24.36 5.90 3.96
C LYS A 139 24.19 6.06 2.44
N ILE A 140 24.01 4.95 1.71
CA ILE A 140 23.76 4.95 0.26
C ILE A 140 22.43 5.65 -0.09
N ARG A 141 21.39 5.46 0.73
CA ARG A 141 20.12 6.19 0.56
C ARG A 141 20.28 7.70 0.79
N ARG A 142 21.09 8.10 1.77
CA ARG A 142 21.39 9.51 2.05
C ARG A 142 22.27 10.16 0.98
N SER A 143 23.10 9.40 0.27
CA SER A 143 23.92 9.93 -0.83
C SER A 143 23.14 10.18 -2.14
N GLY A 144 21.80 10.10 -2.12
CA GLY A 144 20.93 10.72 -3.12
C GLY A 144 20.70 9.96 -4.43
N ARG A 145 21.31 8.78 -4.64
CA ARG A 145 21.13 8.01 -5.88
C ARG A 145 20.08 6.92 -5.74
N VAL A 146 18.81 7.31 -5.58
CA VAL A 146 17.69 6.37 -5.54
C VAL A 146 16.94 6.44 -6.87
N SER A 147 16.82 5.31 -7.58
CA SER A 147 16.10 5.25 -8.86
C SER A 147 14.61 5.55 -8.68
N ALA A 148 14.05 6.38 -9.55
CA ALA A 148 12.62 6.64 -9.67
C ALA A 148 11.91 5.66 -10.62
N GLU A 149 12.65 4.72 -11.22
CA GLU A 149 12.07 3.71 -12.13
C GLU A 149 10.98 2.88 -11.41
N PRO A 150 9.87 2.58 -12.09
CA PRO A 150 8.78 1.81 -11.53
C PRO A 150 9.24 0.36 -11.31
N ILE A 151 9.12 -0.10 -10.07
CA ILE A 151 9.41 -1.47 -9.65
C ILE A 151 8.14 -2.30 -9.42
N GLY A 152 7.00 -1.63 -9.41
CA GLY A 152 5.67 -2.20 -9.24
C GLY A 152 4.62 -1.27 -9.82
N GLU A 153 3.61 -1.85 -10.45
CA GLU A 153 2.49 -1.14 -11.05
C GLU A 153 1.19 -1.91 -10.76
N LEU A 154 0.13 -1.17 -10.48
CA LEU A 154 -1.23 -1.64 -10.25
C LEU A 154 -2.16 -0.77 -11.10
N ILE A 155 -2.96 -1.41 -11.94
CA ILE A 155 -3.95 -0.77 -12.78
C ILE A 155 -5.30 -1.30 -12.34
N LEU A 156 -6.18 -0.41 -11.90
CA LEU A 156 -7.55 -0.80 -11.57
C LEU A 156 -8.40 -0.69 -12.84
N ASP A 157 -9.16 -1.73 -13.17
CA ASP A 157 -9.98 -1.74 -14.40
C ASP A 157 -11.44 -1.40 -14.14
N GLY A 158 -11.95 -1.77 -12.96
CA GLY A 158 -13.34 -1.52 -12.60
C GLY A 158 -14.04 -2.73 -11.99
N ILE A 159 -15.33 -2.55 -11.74
CA ILE A 159 -16.26 -3.63 -11.40
C ILE A 159 -16.85 -4.20 -12.69
N MET A 160 -16.84 -5.51 -12.84
CA MET A 160 -17.38 -6.21 -14.01
C MET A 160 -17.98 -7.57 -13.64
N PRO A 161 -18.79 -8.19 -14.51
CA PRO A 161 -19.27 -9.55 -14.29
C PRO A 161 -18.11 -10.53 -14.13
N CYS A 162 -18.17 -11.39 -13.11
CA CYS A 162 -17.11 -12.39 -12.86
C CYS A 162 -16.94 -13.40 -14.02
N SER A 163 -17.92 -13.52 -14.92
CA SER A 163 -17.83 -14.33 -16.14
C SER A 163 -16.92 -13.72 -17.20
N GLU A 164 -16.77 -12.39 -17.19
CA GLU A 164 -16.04 -11.60 -18.21
C GLU A 164 -14.66 -11.17 -17.71
N THR A 165 -14.34 -11.43 -16.45
CA THR A 165 -13.00 -11.15 -15.90
C THR A 165 -11.90 -11.94 -16.60
N CYS A 166 -10.65 -11.51 -16.41
CA CYS A 166 -9.41 -12.21 -16.77
C CYS A 166 -9.63 -13.71 -17.05
N THR A 167 -9.49 -14.11 -18.32
CA THR A 167 -9.70 -15.51 -18.73
C THR A 167 -8.81 -16.44 -17.89
N LYS A 168 -9.39 -17.54 -17.39
CA LYS A 168 -8.72 -18.60 -16.61
C LYS A 168 -7.55 -19.18 -17.42
N GLY A 169 -6.40 -18.54 -17.38
CA GLY A 169 -5.21 -18.90 -18.15
C GLY A 169 -4.02 -17.99 -17.86
N GLN A 170 -4.27 -16.76 -17.42
CA GLN A 170 -3.22 -15.83 -17.01
C GLN A 170 -3.11 -15.77 -15.48
N SER A 171 -2.34 -16.73 -14.95
CA SER A 171 -1.79 -16.73 -13.59
C SER A 171 -2.78 -16.49 -12.44
N ARG A 172 -3.53 -17.53 -12.05
CA ARG A 172 -3.70 -17.72 -10.60
C ARG A 172 -2.31 -18.06 -10.04
N PRO A 173 -1.70 -17.24 -9.15
CA PRO A 173 -0.56 -17.73 -8.40
C PRO A 173 -1.05 -18.96 -7.64
N THR A 174 -0.52 -20.14 -7.97
CA THR A 174 -0.72 -21.34 -7.17
C THR A 174 -0.26 -21.00 -5.76
N ASN A 175 -1.19 -21.13 -4.82
CA ASN A 175 -0.89 -21.04 -3.40
C ASN A 175 -0.15 -22.33 -3.03
N ASP A 176 1.13 -22.44 -3.39
CA ASP A 176 2.01 -23.55 -3.02
C ASP A 176 2.37 -23.42 -1.54
N ARG A 177 1.36 -23.70 -0.70
CA ARG A 177 1.46 -24.00 0.72
C ARG A 177 0.43 -25.08 1.00
N ASN A 178 0.77 -26.32 0.62
CA ASN A 178 0.28 -27.56 1.24
C ASN A 178 1.01 -28.75 0.61
N THR A 179 2.27 -28.96 0.99
CA THR A 179 2.95 -30.27 0.96
C THR A 179 4.13 -30.21 1.92
N LEU A 180 3.83 -30.45 3.19
CA LEU A 180 4.76 -30.95 4.19
C LEU A 180 3.91 -31.83 5.12
N ASN A 181 3.79 -33.09 4.73
CA ASN A 181 3.70 -34.25 5.61
C ASN A 181 4.60 -35.31 4.97
#